data_AF-A0A945VYG5-F1
#
_entry.id   AF-A0A945VYG5-F1
#
_cell.length_a   1.000
_cell.length_b   1.000
_cell.length_c   1.000
_cell.angle_alpha   90.00
_cell.angle_beta   90.00
_cell.angle_gamma   90.00
#
_symmetry.space_group_name_H-M   'P 1'
#
loop_
_entity.id
_entity.type
_entity.pdbx_description
1 polymer ?
#
loop_
_entity_poly.entity_id
_entity_poly.type
_entity_poly.pdbx_seq_one_letter_code
_entity_poly.pdbx_strand_id
1 'polypeptide(L)'
;MPVFENLGFNNHPFSKTNADEEPNLEEYFVPPPFFDAIVGDSSNPSASIVFAPRGGGKTAQRRMVEKSSAALQFLAVTYDRFEFSADQNLNDINLQYHLRNILTRILISYLSYMSDYPDLIKNLTTDEKNSYQYLYTLI
;
A
#
# COMPACT_ATOMS: atom_id res chain seq x y z
N MET A 1 28.56 16.23 -19.32
CA MET A 1 27.17 15.96 -18.93
C MET A 1 27.05 14.48 -18.62
N PRO A 2 26.45 14.12 -17.48
CA PRO A 2 26.10 12.74 -17.17
C PRO A 2 25.25 12.10 -18.27
N VAL A 3 25.37 10.78 -18.44
CA VAL A 3 24.66 10.02 -19.50
C VAL A 3 23.14 10.19 -19.42
N PHE A 4 22.56 10.30 -18.22
CA PHE A 4 21.12 10.44 -18.03
C PHE A 4 20.56 11.77 -18.56
N GLU A 5 21.32 12.88 -18.47
CA GLU A 5 20.89 14.17 -19.02
C GLU A 5 20.80 14.10 -20.55
N ASN A 6 21.74 13.40 -21.19
CA ASN A 6 21.72 13.19 -22.64
C ASN A 6 20.56 12.30 -23.10
N LEU A 7 19.99 11.49 -22.20
CA LEU A 7 18.82 10.64 -22.45
C LEU A 7 17.50 11.36 -22.16
N GLY A 8 17.54 12.64 -21.77
CA GLY A 8 16.36 13.46 -21.50
C GLY A 8 15.85 13.39 -20.06
N PHE A 9 16.60 12.78 -19.13
CA PHE A 9 16.24 12.79 -17.72
C PHE A 9 16.73 14.06 -17.03
N ASN A 10 15.85 14.66 -16.22
CA ASN A 10 16.19 15.84 -15.42
C ASN A 10 17.00 15.50 -14.16
N ASN A 11 16.99 14.24 -13.73
CA ASN A 11 17.68 13.70 -12.55
C ASN A 11 18.08 12.23 -12.80
N HIS A 12 18.97 11.67 -11.98
CA HIS A 12 19.38 10.27 -12.12
C HIS A 12 18.21 9.30 -11.82
N PRO A 13 17.64 8.57 -12.81
CA PRO A 13 16.41 7.79 -12.63
C PRO A 13 16.59 6.50 -11.82
N PHE A 14 17.84 6.06 -11.59
CA PHE A 14 18.18 4.87 -10.80
C PHE A 14 19.06 5.23 -9.61
N SER A 15 18.71 6.33 -8.93
CA SER A 15 19.52 6.86 -7.84
C SER A 15 19.53 5.95 -6.61
N LYS A 16 18.53 5.06 -6.49
CA LYS A 16 18.37 4.08 -5.44
C LYS A 16 18.26 2.68 -6.02
N THR A 17 18.79 1.71 -5.28
CA THR A 17 18.60 0.29 -5.62
C THR A 17 17.25 -0.24 -5.13
N ASN A 18 16.68 0.41 -4.11
CA ASN A 18 15.42 0.01 -3.50
C ASN A 18 14.27 0.86 -4.07
N ALA A 19 13.29 0.18 -4.67
CA ALA A 19 12.10 0.83 -5.19
C ALA A 19 11.31 1.58 -4.11
N ASP A 20 11.40 1.21 -2.82
CA ASP A 20 10.76 1.97 -1.72
C ASP A 20 11.36 3.35 -1.49
N GLU A 21 12.61 3.56 -1.90
CA GLU A 21 13.34 4.81 -1.70
C GLU A 21 13.33 5.71 -2.95
N GLU A 22 12.75 5.24 -4.05
CA GLU A 22 12.71 5.98 -5.31
C GLU A 22 11.57 7.01 -5.31
N PRO A 23 11.86 8.33 -5.30
CA PRO A 23 10.81 9.35 -5.19
C PRO A 23 9.94 9.43 -6.45
N ASN A 24 10.56 9.24 -7.63
CA ASN A 24 9.94 9.50 -8.93
C ASN A 24 9.59 8.22 -9.70
N LEU A 25 9.43 7.10 -8.98
CA LEU A 25 9.22 5.78 -9.59
C LEU A 25 8.12 5.79 -10.68
N GLU A 26 7.05 6.57 -10.46
CA GLU A 26 5.92 6.68 -11.38
C GLU A 26 6.27 7.28 -12.75
N GLU A 27 7.29 8.14 -12.84
CA GLU A 27 7.67 8.82 -14.08
C GLU A 27 8.33 7.88 -15.09
N TYR A 28 8.92 6.79 -14.61
CA TYR A 28 9.69 5.84 -15.44
C TYR A 28 9.28 4.39 -15.19
N PHE A 29 8.18 4.15 -14.48
CA PHE A 29 7.64 2.81 -14.29
C PHE A 29 7.12 2.27 -15.62
N VAL A 30 7.62 1.11 -16.01
CA VAL A 30 7.13 0.36 -17.18
C VAL A 30 6.24 -0.76 -16.67
N PRO A 31 4.90 -0.64 -16.76
CA PRO A 31 4.00 -1.66 -16.27
C PRO A 31 4.18 -2.97 -17.07
N PRO A 32 4.31 -4.13 -16.41
CA PRO A 32 4.26 -5.40 -17.12
C PRO A 32 2.87 -5.63 -17.76
N PRO A 33 2.74 -6.48 -18.79
CA PRO A 33 1.46 -6.70 -19.49
C PRO A 33 0.30 -7.17 -18.60
N PHE A 34 0.59 -7.73 -17.44
CA PHE A 34 -0.40 -8.24 -16.48
C PHE A 34 -0.68 -7.25 -15.33
N PHE A 35 -0.10 -6.04 -15.35
CA PHE A 35 -0.19 -5.11 -14.23
C PHE A 35 -1.63 -4.73 -13.87
N ASP A 36 -2.48 -4.50 -14.87
CA ASP A 36 -3.88 -4.16 -14.65
C ASP A 36 -4.65 -5.28 -13.92
N ALA A 37 -4.27 -6.54 -14.13
CA ALA A 37 -4.85 -7.67 -13.40
C ALA A 37 -4.38 -7.75 -11.94
N ILE A 38 -3.24 -7.13 -11.60
CA ILE A 38 -2.77 -6.99 -10.22
C ILE A 38 -3.51 -5.85 -9.53
N VAL A 39 -3.71 -4.73 -10.22
CA VAL A 39 -4.53 -3.61 -9.72
C VAL A 39 -5.96 -4.09 -9.46
N GLY A 40 -6.51 -4.87 -10.40
CA GLY A 40 -7.82 -5.51 -10.27
C GLY A 40 -8.99 -4.53 -10.36
N ASP A 41 -10.16 -5.02 -9.95
CA ASP A 41 -11.41 -4.23 -9.86
C ASP A 41 -11.94 -4.32 -8.41
N SER A 42 -12.05 -3.17 -7.75
CA SER A 42 -12.56 -3.09 -6.38
C SER A 42 -14.04 -3.50 -6.26
N SER A 43 -14.80 -3.42 -7.36
CA SER A 43 -16.18 -3.88 -7.42
C SER A 43 -16.29 -5.40 -7.58
N ASN A 44 -15.25 -6.04 -8.12
CA ASN A 44 -15.16 -7.48 -8.37
C ASN A 44 -13.81 -8.02 -7.86
N PRO A 45 -13.63 -8.10 -6.53
CA PRO A 45 -12.32 -8.41 -5.95
C PRO A 45 -11.84 -9.81 -6.32
N SER A 46 -10.56 -9.92 -6.66
CA SER A 46 -9.89 -11.18 -6.97
C SER A 46 -8.51 -11.23 -6.33
N ALA A 47 -8.03 -12.45 -6.06
CA ALA A 47 -6.71 -12.67 -5.49
C ALA A 47 -5.71 -12.99 -6.61
N SER A 48 -4.58 -12.27 -6.62
CA SER A 48 -3.50 -12.44 -7.59
C SER A 48 -2.20 -12.80 -6.90
N ILE A 49 -1.46 -13.77 -7.45
CA ILE A 49 -0.11 -14.16 -6.99
C ILE A 49 0.87 -13.82 -8.10
N VAL A 50 1.83 -12.94 -7.80
CA VAL A 50 2.82 -12.45 -8.76
C VAL A 50 4.16 -13.15 -8.55
N PHE A 51 4.56 -14.00 -9.49
CA PHE A 51 5.88 -14.59 -9.51
C PHE A 51 6.84 -13.69 -10.30
N ALA A 52 7.96 -13.31 -9.68
CA ALA A 52 9.01 -12.58 -10.37
C ALA A 52 10.39 -12.91 -9.76
N PRO A 53 11.47 -12.90 -10.56
CA PRO A 53 12.82 -13.09 -10.05
C PRO A 53 13.21 -11.97 -9.07
N ARG A 54 14.35 -12.15 -8.37
CA ARG A 54 14.95 -11.06 -7.58
C ARG A 54 15.28 -9.90 -8.53
N GLY A 55 14.94 -8.68 -8.13
CA GLY A 55 15.08 -7.50 -9.00
C GLY A 55 14.00 -7.38 -10.09
N GLY A 56 13.06 -8.33 -10.21
CA GLY A 56 11.98 -8.30 -11.22
C GLY A 56 10.86 -7.29 -10.94
N GLY A 57 11.13 -6.23 -10.17
CA GLY A 57 10.17 -5.13 -9.97
C GLY A 57 8.96 -5.42 -9.07
N LYS A 58 9.00 -6.43 -8.19
CA LYS A 58 7.86 -6.73 -7.29
C LYS A 58 7.49 -5.55 -6.38
N THR A 59 8.49 -4.97 -5.72
CA THR A 59 8.31 -3.78 -4.88
C THR A 59 7.83 -2.59 -5.69
N ALA A 60 8.35 -2.40 -6.91
CA ALA A 60 7.90 -1.33 -7.79
C ALA A 60 6.42 -1.49 -8.16
N GLN A 61 6.00 -2.70 -8.55
CA GLN A 61 4.59 -3.00 -8.84
C GLN A 61 3.69 -2.73 -7.62
N ARG A 62 4.09 -3.18 -6.41
CA ARG A 62 3.35 -2.88 -5.18
C ARG A 62 3.15 -1.37 -4.99
N ARG A 63 4.20 -0.57 -5.10
CA ARG A 63 4.11 0.90 -4.95
C ARG A 63 3.19 1.53 -5.99
N MET A 64 3.20 1.02 -7.21
CA MET A 64 2.32 1.54 -8.26
C MET A 64 0.84 1.16 -8.02
N VAL A 65 0.56 -0.01 -7.43
CA VAL A 65 -0.80 -0.35 -6.95
C VAL A 65 -1.22 0.61 -5.84
N GLU A 66 -0.36 0.84 -4.85
CA GLU A 66 -0.61 1.80 -3.76
C GLU A 66 -0.87 3.21 -4.29
N LYS A 67 -0.11 3.67 -5.27
CA LYS A 67 -0.32 4.97 -5.91
C LYS A 67 -1.65 5.05 -6.68
N SER A 68 -2.02 3.96 -7.36
CA SER A 68 -3.27 3.88 -8.14
C SER A 68 -4.53 3.92 -7.26
N SER A 69 -4.39 3.56 -5.98
CA SER A 69 -5.49 3.48 -5.01
C SER A 69 -6.30 4.78 -4.87
N ALA A 70 -5.62 5.93 -4.90
CA ALA A 70 -6.28 7.23 -4.81
C ALA A 70 -7.15 7.54 -6.03
N ALA A 71 -6.62 7.25 -7.22
CA ALA A 71 -7.32 7.51 -8.49
C ALA A 71 -8.47 6.52 -8.72
N LEU A 72 -8.29 5.26 -8.31
CA LEU A 72 -9.24 4.17 -8.51
C LEU A 72 -10.13 3.90 -7.28
N GLN A 73 -10.04 4.76 -6.25
CA GLN A 73 -10.92 4.78 -5.09
C GLN A 73 -10.98 3.44 -4.33
N PHE A 74 -9.83 2.83 -4.06
CA PHE A 74 -9.73 1.65 -3.19
C PHE A 74 -8.71 1.88 -2.07
N LEU A 75 -8.80 1.08 -1.00
CA LEU A 75 -7.82 1.11 0.09
C LEU A 75 -6.66 0.16 -0.21
N ALA A 76 -5.45 0.69 -0.30
CA ALA A 76 -4.23 -0.12 -0.40
C ALA A 76 -3.59 -0.32 0.99
N VAL A 77 -3.35 -1.57 1.37
CA VAL A 77 -2.70 -1.92 2.65
C VAL A 77 -1.50 -2.80 2.42
N THR A 78 -0.32 -2.30 2.82
CA THR A 78 0.93 -3.03 2.73
C THR A 78 1.14 -3.92 3.94
N TYR A 79 1.30 -5.22 3.70
CA TYR A 79 1.65 -6.22 4.71
C TYR A 79 2.85 -7.04 4.25
N ASP A 80 4.05 -6.49 4.44
CA ASP A 80 5.33 -7.04 3.99
C ASP A 80 6.36 -7.21 5.11
N ARG A 81 6.05 -6.72 6.32
CA ARG A 81 6.87 -6.90 7.53
C ARG A 81 6.24 -7.91 8.47
N PHE A 82 6.95 -9.01 8.66
CA PHE A 82 6.60 -10.08 9.59
C PHE A 82 7.53 -10.00 10.80
N GLU A 83 7.39 -8.92 11.56
CA GLU A 83 8.16 -8.71 12.79
C GLU A 83 7.47 -9.48 13.93
N PHE A 84 8.20 -10.42 14.52
CA PHE A 84 7.74 -11.23 15.64
C PHE A 84 8.31 -10.65 16.93
N SER A 85 7.48 -10.47 17.95
CA SER A 85 7.99 -10.09 19.28
C SER A 85 8.88 -11.20 19.82
N ALA A 86 9.88 -10.85 20.64
CA ALA A 86 10.82 -11.82 21.22
C ALA A 86 10.13 -13.01 21.94
N ASP A 87 8.92 -12.79 22.47
CA ASP A 87 8.15 -13.78 23.22
C ASP A 87 7.12 -14.56 22.37
N GLN A 88 7.05 -14.31 21.05
CA GLN A 88 6.14 -15.03 20.16
C GLN A 88 6.75 -16.34 19.67
N ASN A 89 6.04 -17.45 19.86
CA ASN A 89 6.42 -18.73 19.29
C ASN A 89 5.87 -18.85 17.86
N LEU A 90 6.51 -19.70 17.03
CA LEU A 90 6.03 -19.98 15.67
C LEU A 90 4.58 -20.49 15.64
N ASN A 91 4.15 -21.20 16.70
CA ASN A 91 2.79 -21.71 16.82
C ASN A 91 1.73 -20.61 17.00
N ASP A 92 2.14 -19.41 17.42
CA ASP A 92 1.25 -18.26 17.58
C ASP A 92 0.99 -17.55 16.24
N ILE A 93 1.81 -17.82 15.23
CA ILE A 93 1.69 -17.25 13.87
C ILE A 93 0.72 -18.12 13.06
N ASN A 94 -0.56 -17.85 13.27
CA ASN A 94 -1.65 -18.53 12.57
C ASN A 94 -2.45 -17.54 11.70
N LEU A 95 -3.53 -18.04 11.07
CA LEU A 95 -4.42 -17.20 10.26
C LEU A 95 -4.96 -16.00 11.05
N GLN A 96 -5.35 -16.20 12.32
CA GLN A 96 -5.91 -15.14 13.16
C GLN A 96 -4.88 -14.05 13.47
N TYR A 97 -3.61 -14.43 13.65
CA TYR A 97 -2.51 -13.47 13.79
C TYR A 97 -2.40 -12.58 12.54
N HIS A 98 -2.37 -13.16 11.34
CA HIS A 98 -2.27 -12.39 10.10
C HIS A 98 -3.50 -11.51 9.87
N LEU A 99 -4.70 -12.04 10.06
CA LEU A 99 -5.95 -11.28 9.94
C LEU A 99 -5.98 -10.10 10.90
N ARG A 100 -5.60 -10.29 12.16
CA ARG A 100 -5.53 -9.20 13.16
C ARG A 100 -4.58 -8.11 12.69
N ASN A 101 -3.37 -8.46 12.24
CA ASN A 101 -2.39 -7.48 11.77
C ASN A 101 -2.87 -6.71 10.54
N ILE A 102 -3.51 -7.40 9.58
CA ILE A 102 -4.09 -6.77 8.38
C ILE A 102 -5.22 -5.81 8.77
N LEU A 103 -6.16 -6.26 9.62
CA LEU A 103 -7.28 -5.44 10.09
C LEU A 103 -6.82 -4.22 10.88
N THR A 104 -5.81 -4.37 11.75
CA THR A 104 -5.22 -3.23 12.47
C THR A 104 -4.63 -2.21 11.49
N ARG A 105 -3.92 -2.65 10.45
CA ARG A 105 -3.37 -1.74 9.42
C ARG A 105 -4.48 -1.05 8.62
N ILE A 106 -5.54 -1.78 8.26
CA ILE A 106 -6.73 -1.21 7.62
C ILE A 106 -7.33 -0.10 8.49
N LEU A 107 -7.55 -0.38 9.78
CA LEU A 107 -8.13 0.58 10.72
C LEU A 107 -7.26 1.81 10.88
N ILE A 108 -5.95 1.64 11.10
CA ILE A 108 -5.01 2.76 11.21
C ILE A 108 -5.02 3.60 9.93
N SER A 109 -4.96 2.97 8.76
CA SER A 109 -4.98 3.68 7.48
C SER A 109 -6.28 4.46 7.27
N TYR A 110 -7.42 3.84 7.60
CA TYR A 110 -8.73 4.46 7.50
C TYR A 110 -8.88 5.66 8.45
N LEU A 111 -8.48 5.51 9.71
CA LEU A 111 -8.58 6.56 10.71
C LEU A 111 -7.59 7.71 10.44
N SER A 112 -6.39 7.39 9.95
CA SER A 112 -5.44 8.42 9.49
C SER A 112 -6.02 9.23 8.34
N TYR A 113 -6.62 8.55 7.36
CA TYR A 113 -7.31 9.23 6.25
C TYR A 113 -8.46 10.12 6.73
N MET A 114 -9.33 9.64 7.63
CA MET A 114 -10.40 10.47 8.21
C MET A 114 -9.87 11.67 9.00
N SER A 115 -8.74 11.51 9.69
CA SER A 115 -8.07 12.60 10.42
C SER A 115 -7.53 13.68 9.48
N ASP A 116 -6.99 13.29 8.32
CA ASP A 116 -6.48 14.21 7.30
C ASP A 116 -7.61 14.94 6.55
N TYR A 117 -8.82 14.36 6.51
CA TYR A 117 -9.99 14.93 5.84
C TYR A 117 -11.21 15.03 6.79
N PRO A 118 -11.21 15.94 7.78
CA PRO A 118 -12.28 16.05 8.79
C PRO A 118 -13.67 16.35 8.21
N ASP A 119 -13.75 16.92 7.00
CA ASP A 119 -15.01 17.17 6.32
C ASP A 119 -15.76 15.87 5.99
N LEU A 120 -15.07 14.75 5.81
CA LEU A 120 -15.70 13.44 5.60
C LEU A 120 -16.48 12.99 6.83
N ILE A 121 -15.98 13.30 8.03
CA ILE A 121 -16.65 12.99 9.30
C ILE A 121 -18.01 13.70 9.38
N LYS A 122 -18.14 14.90 8.78
CA LYS A 122 -19.42 15.64 8.80
C LYS A 122 -20.52 14.88 8.07
N ASN A 123 -20.17 14.16 7.00
CA ASN A 123 -21.08 13.41 6.15
C ASN A 123 -21.52 12.06 6.77
N LEU A 124 -20.86 11.61 7.85
CA LEU A 124 -21.25 10.40 8.56
C LEU A 124 -22.59 10.58 9.29
N THR A 125 -23.36 9.51 9.34
CA THR A 125 -24.55 9.37 10.20
C THR A 125 -24.15 9.42 11.69
N THR A 126 -25.13 9.60 12.57
CA THR A 126 -24.88 9.61 14.02
C THR A 126 -24.25 8.31 14.50
N ASP A 127 -24.71 7.17 13.99
CA ASP A 127 -24.20 5.85 14.38
C ASP A 127 -22.76 5.65 13.89
N GLU A 128 -22.45 6.03 12.64
CA GLU A 128 -21.10 5.98 12.10
C GLU A 128 -20.13 6.89 12.86
N LYS A 129 -20.57 8.09 13.26
CA LYS A 129 -19.79 9.00 14.11
C LYS A 129 -19.46 8.37 15.46
N ASN A 130 -20.43 7.70 16.08
CA ASN A 130 -20.21 7.00 17.34
C ASN A 130 -19.22 5.83 17.18
N SER A 131 -19.36 5.03 16.12
CA SER A 131 -18.42 3.95 15.80
C SER A 131 -17.01 4.48 15.52
N TYR A 132 -16.88 5.56 14.74
CA TYR A 132 -15.62 6.23 14.48
C TYR A 132 -14.96 6.72 15.77
N GLN A 133 -15.71 7.41 16.63
CA GLN A 133 -15.20 7.92 17.90
C GLN A 133 -14.71 6.78 18.81
N TYR A 134 -15.46 5.67 18.87
CA TYR A 134 -15.06 4.49 19.63
C TYR A 134 -13.76 3.88 19.08
N LEU A 135 -13.68 3.66 17.77
CA LEU A 135 -12.48 3.11 17.13
C LEU A 135 -11.27 4.03 17.31
N TYR A 136 -11.45 5.35 17.21
CA TYR A 136 -10.38 6.33 17.41
C TYR A 136 -9.82 6.30 18.84
N THR A 137 -10.64 5.97 19.85
CA THR A 137 -10.15 5.85 21.24
C THR A 137 -9.36 4.56 21.52
N LEU A 138 -9.41 3.57 20.63
CA LEU A 138 -8.73 2.28 20.80
C LEU A 138 -7.31 2.27 20.23
N ILE A 139 -6.90 3.32 19.53
CA ILE A 139 -5.58 3.48 18.89
C ILE A 139 -4.85 4.62 19.58
#